data_AF-A0A554G4N4-F1
#
_entry.id   AF-A0A554G4N4-F1
#
_cell.length_a   1.000
_cell.length_b   1.000
_cell.length_c   1.000
_cell.angle_alpha   90.00
_cell.angle_beta   90.00
_cell.angle_gamma   90.00
#
_symmetry.space_group_name_H-M   'P 1'
#
loop_
_entity.id
_entity.type
_entity.pdbx_description
1 polymer ?
#
loop_
_entity_poly.entity_id
_entity_poly.type
_entity_poly.pdbx_seq_one_letter_code
_entity_poly.pdbx_strand_id
1 'polypeptide(L)'
;MRTPRPSPALAEDLHARLSARITALEDRVRRLEARLALEARKPPPVRSRPSVSAATARAARPRPRCPGCTLELPRGRRGDSCVWCGFVFAAVARPKTQRKSR
;
A
#
# COMPACT_ATOMS: atom_id res chain seq x y z
N MET A 1 -38.50 7.29 23.37
CA MET A 1 -37.48 6.27 23.72
C MET A 1 -36.15 6.98 23.90
N ARG A 2 -35.69 7.24 25.13
CA ARG A 2 -34.36 7.84 25.37
C ARG A 2 -33.35 6.70 25.47
N THR A 3 -32.30 6.72 24.66
CA THR A 3 -31.18 5.77 24.77
C THR A 3 -30.41 6.03 26.08
N PRO A 4 -30.05 4.99 26.84
CA PRO A 4 -29.27 5.18 28.05
C PRO A 4 -27.90 5.78 27.71
N ARG A 5 -27.56 6.89 28.36
CA ARG A 5 -26.25 7.53 28.23
C ARG A 5 -25.21 6.60 28.85
N PRO A 6 -24.12 6.25 28.14
CA PRO A 6 -23.06 5.44 28.72
C PRO A 6 -22.53 6.11 29.99
N SER A 7 -22.33 5.31 31.03
CA SER A 7 -21.78 5.78 32.31
C SER A 7 -20.39 6.37 32.09
N PRO A 8 -20.04 7.52 32.71
CA PRO A 8 -18.73 8.14 32.55
C PRO A 8 -17.58 7.21 32.93
N ALA A 9 -17.77 6.34 33.94
CA ALA A 9 -16.77 5.35 34.36
C ALA A 9 -16.41 4.36 33.23
N LEU A 10 -17.40 3.88 32.47
CA LEU A 10 -17.15 2.97 31.34
C LEU A 10 -16.42 3.67 30.19
N ALA A 11 -16.66 4.97 30.01
CA ALA A 11 -15.97 5.77 29.01
C ALA A 11 -14.50 5.99 29.37
N GLU A 12 -14.21 6.23 30.65
CA GLU A 12 -12.85 6.36 31.19
C GLU A 12 -12.07 5.04 31.07
N ASP A 13 -12.67 3.91 31.42
CA ASP A 13 -12.06 2.58 31.26
C ASP A 13 -11.74 2.28 29.79
N LEU A 14 -12.66 2.61 28.88
CA LEU A 14 -12.45 2.45 27.45
C LEU A 14 -11.32 3.35 26.96
N HIS A 15 -11.27 4.60 27.41
CA HIS A 15 -10.22 5.53 27.08
C HIS A 15 -8.85 5.04 27.57
N ALA A 16 -8.75 4.54 28.79
CA ALA A 16 -7.54 3.96 29.35
C ALA A 16 -7.06 2.72 28.57
N ARG A 17 -7.99 1.87 28.13
CA ARG A 17 -7.66 0.71 27.28
C ARG A 17 -7.18 1.11 25.90
N LEU A 18 -7.81 2.12 25.29
CA LEU A 18 -7.39 2.64 24.00
C LEU A 18 -6.02 3.31 24.09
N SER A 19 -5.76 4.13 25.11
CA SER A 19 -4.47 4.79 25.29
C SER A 19 -3.35 3.76 25.47
N ALA A 20 -3.56 2.74 26.30
CA ALA A 20 -2.61 1.63 26.48
C ALA A 20 -2.36 0.85 25.17
N ARG A 21 -3.38 0.69 24.35
CA ARG A 21 -3.24 0.02 23.04
C ARG A 21 -2.49 0.89 22.04
N ILE A 22 -2.75 2.20 22.02
CA ILE A 22 -2.07 3.15 21.14
C ILE A 22 -0.58 3.17 21.48
N THR A 23 -0.20 3.32 22.75
CA THR A 23 1.21 3.32 23.16
C THR A 23 1.94 2.04 22.76
N ALA A 24 1.30 0.88 22.95
CA ALA A 24 1.86 -0.41 22.54
C ALA A 24 2.04 -0.52 21.01
N LEU A 25 1.11 0.04 20.22
CA LEU A 25 1.20 0.07 18.77
C LEU A 25 2.31 1.00 18.30
N GLU A 26 2.42 2.19 18.88
CA GLU A 26 3.50 3.14 18.59
C GLU A 26 4.88 2.54 18.88
N ASP A 27 5.05 1.86 20.01
CA ASP A 27 6.29 1.13 20.33
C ASP A 27 6.63 0.06 19.30
N ARG A 28 5.62 -0.66 18.83
CA ARG A 28 5.81 -1.68 17.80
C ARG A 28 6.23 -1.06 16.47
N VAL A 29 5.62 0.06 16.08
CA VAL A 29 5.98 0.81 14.86
C VAL A 29 7.42 1.30 14.97
N ARG A 30 7.79 1.95 16.08
CA ARG A 30 9.18 2.40 16.33
C ARG A 30 10.20 1.26 16.18
N ARG A 31 9.91 0.08 16.72
CA ARG A 31 10.78 -1.11 16.57
C ARG A 31 10.86 -1.60 15.13
N LEU A 32 9.76 -1.58 14.39
CA LEU A 32 9.74 -2.00 12.97
C LEU A 32 10.51 -1.01 12.10
N GLU A 33 10.34 0.28 12.31
CA GLU A 33 11.08 1.34 11.62
C GLU A 33 12.57 1.23 11.88
N ALA A 34 12.98 1.00 13.13
CA ALA A 34 14.39 0.76 13.47
C ALA A 34 14.96 -0.46 12.73
N ARG A 35 14.21 -1.56 12.65
CA ARG A 35 14.63 -2.75 11.88
C ARG A 35 14.75 -2.47 10.39
N LEU A 36 13.79 -1.75 9.80
CA LEU A 36 13.85 -1.35 8.40
C LEU A 36 15.02 -0.40 8.11
N ALA A 37 15.32 0.52 9.02
CA ALA A 37 16.48 1.39 8.90
C ALA A 37 17.80 0.60 8.93
N LEU A 38 17.90 -0.45 9.75
CA LEU A 38 19.05 -1.35 9.78
C LEU A 38 19.17 -2.18 8.49
N GLU A 39 18.06 -2.73 7.99
CA GLU A 39 18.04 -3.48 6.72
C GLU A 39 18.36 -2.57 5.52
N ALA A 40 17.90 -1.31 5.52
CA ALA A 40 18.22 -0.34 4.46
C ALA A 40 19.71 0.06 4.45
N ARG A 41 20.37 0.02 5.61
CA ARG A 41 21.82 0.23 5.72
C ARG A 41 22.63 -0.98 5.31
N LYS A 42 22.01 -2.17 5.23
CA LYS A 42 22.68 -3.36 4.74
C LYS A 42 22.92 -3.18 3.24
N PRO A 43 24.18 -3.24 2.76
CA PRO A 43 24.43 -3.21 1.33
C PRO A 43 23.62 -4.34 0.69
N PRO A 44 23.00 -4.10 -0.48
CA PRO A 44 22.23 -5.14 -1.15
C PRO A 44 23.12 -6.37 -1.28
N PRO A 45 22.60 -7.59 -1.00
CA PRO A 45 23.38 -8.79 -1.27
C PRO A 45 23.79 -8.70 -2.74
N VAL A 46 25.10 -8.67 -2.97
CA VAL A 46 25.72 -8.72 -4.30
C VAL A 46 25.38 -10.09 -4.89
N ARG A 47 24.13 -10.22 -5.35
CA ARG A 47 23.83 -11.11 -6.45
C ARG A 47 24.50 -10.44 -7.64
N SER A 48 25.67 -10.96 -7.98
CA SER A 48 26.25 -10.88 -9.30
C SER A 48 25.19 -11.29 -10.33
N ARG A 49 24.36 -10.33 -10.72
CA ARG A 49 23.56 -10.41 -11.94
C ARG A 49 24.46 -9.91 -13.06
N PRO A 50 24.56 -10.67 -14.17
CA PRO A 50 25.39 -10.27 -15.29
C PRO A 50 24.95 -8.88 -15.75
N SER A 51 25.95 -8.05 -16.01
CA SER A 51 25.84 -6.81 -16.77
C SER A 51 24.85 -6.98 -17.91
N VAL A 52 23.66 -6.40 -17.78
CA VAL A 52 22.83 -6.10 -18.95
C VAL A 52 23.10 -4.66 -19.26
N SER A 53 24.16 -4.48 -20.05
CA SER A 53 24.58 -3.25 -20.70
C SER A 53 23.39 -2.43 -21.17
N ALA A 54 23.57 -1.11 -21.08
CA ALA A 54 22.83 -0.12 -21.83
C ALA A 54 22.81 -0.47 -23.33
N ALA A 55 21.79 -1.19 -23.78
CA ALA A 55 21.54 -1.43 -25.20
C ALA A 55 20.09 -1.82 -25.38
N THR A 56 19.23 -0.80 -25.47
CA THR A 56 18.03 -0.69 -26.31
C THR A 56 16.92 0.07 -25.59
N ALA A 57 16.98 1.39 -25.73
CA ALA A 57 15.81 2.25 -25.72
C ALA A 57 14.88 1.87 -26.90
N ARG A 58 14.26 0.69 -26.84
CA ARG A 58 13.05 0.42 -27.62
C ARG A 58 11.91 0.97 -26.78
N ALA A 59 11.21 1.96 -27.32
CA ALA A 59 10.05 2.64 -26.74
C ALA A 59 9.04 1.65 -26.11
N ALA A 60 9.31 1.24 -24.88
CA ALA A 60 8.40 0.42 -24.10
C ALA A 60 7.33 1.37 -23.57
N ARG A 61 6.08 1.12 -23.96
CA ARG A 61 4.91 1.87 -23.48
C ARG A 61 5.05 2.16 -21.98
N PRO A 62 4.81 3.41 -21.52
CA PRO A 62 5.00 3.77 -20.12
C PRO A 62 4.24 2.78 -19.25
N ARG A 63 4.94 2.25 -18.24
CA ARG A 63 4.32 1.29 -17.32
C ARG A 63 3.12 1.95 -16.67
N PRO A 64 1.98 1.24 -16.58
CA PRO A 64 0.80 1.77 -15.90
C PRO A 64 1.16 2.11 -14.45
N ARG A 65 0.89 3.34 -14.05
CA ARG A 65 0.95 3.77 -12.64
C ARG A 65 -0.41 3.57 -11.99
N CYS A 66 -0.41 3.27 -10.70
CA CYS A 66 -1.65 3.22 -9.91
C CYS A 66 -2.23 4.64 -9.74
N PRO A 67 -3.54 4.89 -9.98
CA PRO A 67 -4.13 6.21 -9.73
C PRO A 67 -4.14 6.62 -8.25
N GLY A 68 -4.21 5.65 -7.33
CA GLY A 68 -4.28 5.93 -5.88
C GLY A 68 -2.94 6.25 -5.24
N CYS A 69 -1.85 5.56 -5.62
CA CYS A 69 -0.53 5.73 -5.00
C CYS A 69 0.58 6.16 -5.98
N THR A 70 0.29 6.30 -7.27
CA THR A 70 1.22 6.69 -8.35
C THR A 70 2.45 5.77 -8.57
N LEU A 71 2.60 4.70 -7.78
CA LEU A 71 3.66 3.71 -7.94
C LEU A 71 3.50 2.88 -9.21
N GLU A 72 4.64 2.37 -9.72
CA GLU A 72 4.67 1.47 -10.86
C GLU A 72 4.08 0.10 -10.50
N LEU A 73 3.18 -0.40 -11.34
CA LEU A 73 2.59 -1.72 -11.15
C LEU A 73 3.56 -2.84 -11.57
N PRO A 74 3.67 -3.93 -10.79
CA PRO A 74 4.47 -5.09 -11.16
C PRO A 74 3.96 -5.73 -12.46
N ARG A 75 4.85 -6.40 -13.19
CA ARG A 75 4.51 -7.09 -14.45
C ARG A 75 3.66 -8.33 -14.14
N GLY A 76 2.46 -8.45 -14.70
CA GLY A 76 1.60 -9.63 -14.51
C GLY A 76 0.12 -9.37 -14.79
N ARG A 77 -0.73 -10.38 -14.54
CA ARG A 77 -2.19 -10.24 -14.57
C ARG A 77 -2.58 -9.18 -13.53
N ARG A 78 -3.20 -8.09 -13.98
CA ARG A 78 -3.76 -7.08 -13.09
C ARG A 78 -4.97 -7.70 -12.40
N GLY A 79 -4.94 -7.81 -11.08
CA GLY A 79 -6.16 -8.00 -10.30
C GLY A 79 -7.01 -6.72 -10.32
N ASP A 80 -8.19 -6.77 -9.72
CA ASP A 80 -9.10 -5.61 -9.67
C ASP A 80 -8.56 -4.47 -8.78
N SER A 81 -7.58 -4.75 -7.92
CA SER A 81 -6.98 -3.80 -6.98
C SER A 81 -5.45 -3.69 -7.07
N CYS A 82 -4.92 -2.55 -6.63
CA CYS A 82 -3.49 -2.29 -6.54
C CYS A 82 -2.85 -3.12 -5.42
N VAL A 83 -1.76 -3.81 -5.72
CA VAL A 83 -1.01 -4.64 -4.75
C VAL A 83 -0.35 -3.81 -3.65
N TRP A 84 -0.09 -2.52 -3.89
CA TRP A 84 0.61 -1.65 -2.94
C TRP A 84 -0.32 -0.95 -1.94
N CYS A 85 -1.44 -0.41 -2.42
CA CYS A 85 -2.34 0.43 -1.62
C CYS A 85 -3.80 -0.04 -1.61
N GLY A 86 -4.12 -1.14 -2.27
CA GLY A 86 -5.48 -1.68 -2.32
C GLY A 86 -6.45 -0.93 -3.24
N PHE A 87 -6.00 0.12 -3.94
CA PHE A 87 -6.84 0.93 -4.83
C PHE A 87 -7.55 0.10 -5.91
N VAL A 88 -8.88 0.19 -6.02
CA VAL A 88 -9.69 -0.57 -6.98
C VAL A 88 -9.74 0.14 -8.34
N PHE A 89 -9.21 -0.50 -9.39
CA PHE A 89 -9.07 0.13 -10.72
C PHE A 89 -10.40 0.32 -11.45
N ALA A 90 -11.41 -0.50 -11.14
CA ALA A 90 -12.75 -0.37 -11.70
C ALA A 90 -13.40 0.99 -11.40
N ALA A 91 -13.03 1.64 -10.29
CA ALA A 91 -13.54 2.96 -9.90
C ALA A 91 -13.16 4.08 -10.88
N VAL A 92 -12.14 3.89 -11.71
CA VAL A 92 -11.63 4.90 -12.66
C VAL A 92 -11.69 4.41 -14.12
N ALA A 93 -12.12 3.17 -14.34
CA ALA A 93 -12.24 2.62 -15.68
C ALA A 93 -13.41 3.30 -16.41
N ARG A 94 -13.11 4.10 -17.45
CA ARG A 94 -14.15 4.59 -18.35
C ARG A 94 -14.81 3.41 -19.07
N PRO A 95 -16.15 3.36 -19.19
CA PRO A 95 -16.82 2.31 -19.95
C PRO A 95 -16.31 2.33 -21.39
N LYS A 96 -15.73 1.21 -21.84
CA LYS A 96 -15.33 1.05 -23.23
C LYS A 96 -16.61 0.99 -24.06
N THR A 97 -16.86 2.02 -24.86
CA THR A 97 -17.91 2.00 -25.88
C THR A 97 -17.62 0.81 -26.80
N GLN A 98 -18.49 -0.20 -26.79
CA GLN A 98 -18.43 -1.28 -27.76
C GLN A 98 -18.73 -0.68 -29.14
N ARG A 99 -17.69 -0.43 -29.95
CA ARG A 99 -17.85 -0.27 -31.39
C ARG A 99 -18.28 -1.63 -31.95
N LYS A 100 -19.59 -1.82 -32.02
CA LYS A 100 -20.25 -2.93 -32.71
C LYS A 100 -20.01 -2.70 -34.21
N SER A 101 -19.04 -3.39 -34.80
CA SER A 101 -18.97 -3.54 -36.25
C SER A 101 -19.88 -4.69 -36.64
N ARG A 102 -21.04 -4.37 -37.21
CA ARG A 102 -21.74 -5.27 -38.13
C ARG A 102 -22.61 -4.47 -39.06
#